data_AF-A0A8S3V7Q3-F1
#
_entry.id   AF-A0A8S3V7Q3-F1
#
_cell.length_a   1.000
_cell.length_b   1.000
_cell.length_c   1.000
_cell.angle_alpha   90.00
_cell.angle_beta   90.00
_cell.angle_gamma   90.00
#
_symmetry.space_group_name_H-M   'P 1'
#
loop_
_entity.id
_entity.type
_entity.pdbx_description
1 polymer ?
#
loop_
_entity_poly.entity_id
_entity_poly.type
_entity_poly.pdbx_seq_one_letter_code
_entity_poly.pdbx_strand_id
1 'polypeptide(L)'
;MITNRQIDQYNKVAIDLLDESQAKVWSSSRLVAQGIRQPAKNIPDDGLHISKPALQLDVQILLNMYCNDHMNYNDGTCCRSPEAATTVQIITAAFFLVCFVSAIALFVYKRRLPRNGIKPRTENGNKNGAPKEPYEALYEVTVSLAKLGMIMGYVYLCDRTNFFMKENKYYTHVNFFLPFAYVMILGFFFTESTEQTVVLHRDQTDEWKGWMQLVILIYHLTGASKVLPIYMQIRVLVSSYLFLTGFGHFSFFWKKGEYSLYRCSMVLFRLNFLVIVLCFVMNRPYQFYYFVPLVSYWFLVVYVTMAIWPHVTAASTEAGKVHYFYMVAKFVILITLIALFYMSEVFFDKVFLLRPIKSLFVLQDDSISEWRFRWSLDRYSVVYGMVFGFVYELAKKYKFIDDSNNENLFSRIFSSFVVFLGLLGLGSYVIFTFLCKNKVECNQFHSYLTIVPIVSFILIFNVPGWLRTKYSSFFAWFGKISLELFISQYHIWLAADTHGVLVLIPSYPVLNVIITSFIFICISHEISKITGALTKHAIPSEWKALLRNFIIFCLILLPVCISHGVLSI
;
A
#
# COMPACT_ATOMS: atom_id res chain seq x y z
N MET A 1 -22.74 -58.45 -11.78
CA MET A 1 -21.89 -57.55 -12.58
C MET A 1 -22.83 -56.73 -13.45
N ILE A 2 -22.80 -55.40 -13.35
CA ILE A 2 -23.70 -54.52 -14.12
C ILE A 2 -23.23 -54.52 -15.58
N THR A 3 -24.13 -54.80 -16.52
CA THR A 3 -23.81 -54.79 -17.96
C THR A 3 -24.06 -53.41 -18.57
N ASN A 4 -23.34 -53.07 -19.65
CA ASN A 4 -23.56 -51.80 -20.38
C ASN A 4 -25.02 -51.63 -20.85
N ARG A 5 -25.69 -52.73 -21.23
CA ARG A 5 -27.10 -52.71 -21.60
C ARG A 5 -28.02 -52.31 -20.45
N GLN A 6 -27.70 -52.75 -19.22
CA GLN A 6 -28.43 -52.32 -18.02
C GLN A 6 -28.16 -50.85 -17.70
N ILE A 7 -26.91 -50.37 -17.84
CA ILE A 7 -26.56 -48.94 -17.68
C ILE A 7 -27.37 -48.07 -18.65
N ASP A 8 -27.48 -48.48 -19.92
CA ASP A 8 -28.29 -47.76 -20.91
C ASP A 8 -29.79 -47.73 -20.54
N GLN A 9 -30.32 -48.81 -19.97
CA GLN A 9 -31.69 -48.84 -19.46
C GLN A 9 -31.89 -47.90 -18.27
N TYR A 10 -30.95 -47.88 -17.31
CA TYR A 10 -30.99 -46.95 -16.18
C TYR A 10 -30.93 -45.49 -16.63
N ASN A 11 -30.00 -45.16 -17.53
CA ASN A 11 -29.87 -43.81 -18.07
C ASN A 11 -31.11 -43.37 -18.84
N LYS A 12 -31.74 -44.27 -19.62
CA LYS A 12 -32.98 -43.97 -20.34
C LYS A 12 -34.10 -43.59 -19.36
N VAL A 13 -34.32 -44.40 -18.34
CA VAL A 13 -35.35 -44.11 -17.32
C VAL A 13 -35.05 -42.80 -16.57
N ALA A 14 -33.78 -42.53 -16.25
CA ALA A 14 -33.39 -41.29 -15.61
C ALA A 14 -33.63 -40.06 -16.49
N ILE A 15 -33.32 -40.15 -17.79
CA ILE A 15 -33.60 -39.08 -18.76
C ILE A 15 -35.11 -38.85 -18.86
N ASP A 16 -35.90 -39.91 -19.08
CA ASP A 16 -37.36 -39.83 -19.25
C ASP A 16 -38.03 -39.18 -18.01
N LEU A 17 -37.54 -39.47 -16.80
CA LEU A 17 -38.06 -38.87 -15.55
C LEU A 17 -37.60 -37.43 -15.32
N LEU A 18 -36.36 -37.10 -15.69
CA LEU A 18 -35.78 -35.77 -15.44
C LEU A 18 -36.16 -34.75 -16.51
N ASP A 19 -36.55 -35.18 -17.71
CA ASP A 19 -36.96 -34.29 -18.81
C ASP A 19 -38.20 -33.44 -18.47
N GLU A 20 -39.12 -33.99 -17.66
CA GLU A 20 -40.29 -33.26 -17.16
C GLU A 20 -40.01 -32.39 -15.92
N SER A 21 -38.76 -32.37 -15.45
CA SER A 21 -38.34 -31.63 -14.25
C SER A 21 -37.59 -30.33 -14.58
N GLN A 22 -37.25 -29.54 -13.55
CA GLN A 22 -36.36 -28.38 -13.74
C GLN A 22 -34.87 -28.75 -13.87
N ALA A 23 -34.51 -30.04 -13.78
CA ALA A 23 -33.12 -30.48 -13.87
C ALA A 23 -32.65 -30.48 -15.33
N LYS A 24 -31.46 -29.91 -15.59
CA LYS A 24 -30.80 -30.01 -16.89
C LYS A 24 -29.98 -31.30 -16.95
N VAL A 25 -30.32 -32.21 -17.87
CA VAL A 25 -29.58 -33.45 -18.08
C VAL A 25 -28.40 -33.21 -19.03
N TRP A 26 -27.18 -33.53 -18.58
CA TRP A 26 -25.97 -33.35 -19.36
C TRP A 26 -25.56 -34.63 -20.10
N SER A 27 -25.58 -34.61 -21.43
CA SER A 27 -25.43 -35.80 -22.27
C SER A 27 -24.04 -36.01 -22.89
N SER A 28 -23.19 -34.98 -22.96
CA SER A 28 -21.91 -35.06 -23.71
C SER A 28 -20.80 -35.83 -22.98
N SER A 29 -20.89 -36.02 -21.67
CA SER A 29 -19.89 -36.76 -20.87
C SER A 29 -19.70 -38.20 -21.35
N ARG A 30 -20.79 -38.86 -21.78
CA ARG A 30 -20.73 -40.20 -22.40
C ARG A 30 -19.82 -40.23 -23.62
N LEU A 31 -19.90 -39.21 -24.49
CA LEU A 31 -19.11 -39.13 -25.73
C LEU A 31 -17.63 -38.87 -25.42
N VAL A 32 -17.34 -38.03 -24.42
CA VAL A 32 -15.98 -37.74 -23.96
C VAL A 32 -15.32 -39.01 -23.41
N ALA A 33 -16.01 -39.75 -22.54
CA ALA A 33 -15.51 -41.01 -21.99
C ALA A 33 -15.31 -42.10 -23.07
N GLN A 34 -16.17 -42.14 -24.09
CA GLN A 34 -16.02 -43.08 -25.21
C GLN A 34 -14.84 -42.74 -26.14
N GLY A 35 -14.57 -41.45 -26.36
CA GLY A 35 -13.51 -40.98 -27.24
C GLY A 35 -12.11 -40.99 -26.63
N ILE A 36 -11.99 -40.80 -25.31
CA ILE A 36 -10.72 -40.71 -24.59
C ILE A 36 -10.47 -42.00 -23.79
N ARG A 37 -10.21 -43.10 -24.51
CA ARG A 37 -9.91 -44.43 -23.94
C ARG A 37 -8.46 -44.62 -23.50
N GLN A 38 -7.66 -43.56 -23.44
CA GLN A 38 -6.24 -43.73 -23.08
C GLN A 38 -6.09 -44.00 -21.58
N PRO A 39 -5.51 -45.15 -21.18
CA PRO A 39 -5.20 -45.39 -19.78
C PRO A 39 -4.17 -44.35 -19.33
N ALA A 40 -4.49 -43.64 -18.25
CA ALA A 40 -3.49 -42.79 -17.60
C ALA A 40 -2.31 -43.67 -17.20
N LYS A 41 -1.09 -43.29 -17.57
CA LYS A 41 0.13 -44.11 -17.55
C LYS A 41 0.51 -44.75 -16.19
N ASN A 42 -0.26 -44.56 -15.11
CA ASN A 42 0.00 -45.06 -13.76
C ASN A 42 -1.30 -45.33 -12.94
N ILE A 43 -2.47 -45.53 -13.55
CA ILE A 43 -3.72 -45.85 -12.83
C ILE A 43 -4.33 -47.12 -13.46
N PRO A 44 -4.61 -48.18 -12.68
CA PRO A 44 -5.29 -49.36 -13.20
C PRO A 44 -6.68 -48.98 -13.71
N ASP A 45 -6.96 -49.33 -14.96
CA ASP A 45 -8.25 -49.11 -15.62
C ASP A 45 -9.24 -50.16 -15.07
N ASP A 46 -10.06 -49.75 -14.12
CA ASP A 46 -11.07 -50.64 -13.50
C ASP A 46 -12.36 -50.73 -14.33
N GLY A 47 -12.42 -50.03 -15.47
CA GLY A 47 -13.57 -50.01 -16.38
C GLY A 47 -14.82 -49.34 -15.79
N LEU A 48 -14.71 -48.71 -14.61
CA LEU A 48 -15.81 -48.08 -13.90
C LEU A 48 -15.57 -46.58 -13.70
N HIS A 49 -14.36 -46.17 -13.31
CA HIS A 49 -14.04 -44.76 -13.11
C HIS A 49 -13.61 -44.08 -14.41
N ILE A 50 -14.07 -42.84 -14.58
CA ILE A 50 -13.66 -42.00 -15.71
C ILE A 50 -12.15 -41.75 -15.69
N SER A 51 -11.51 -41.81 -16.86
CA SER A 51 -10.08 -41.53 -16.97
C SER A 51 -9.78 -40.07 -16.64
N LYS A 52 -8.62 -39.79 -16.03
CA LYS A 52 -8.23 -38.43 -15.64
C LYS A 52 -8.30 -37.41 -16.80
N PRO A 53 -7.88 -37.74 -18.04
CA PRO A 53 -7.99 -36.82 -19.17
C PRO A 53 -9.45 -36.57 -19.58
N ALA A 54 -10.31 -37.60 -19.57
CA ALA A 54 -11.74 -37.46 -19.85
C ALA A 54 -12.43 -36.60 -18.79
N LEU A 55 -12.11 -36.80 -17.50
CA LEU A 55 -12.62 -36.01 -16.40
C LEU A 55 -12.23 -34.53 -16.51
N GLN A 56 -10.98 -34.23 -16.90
CA GLN A 56 -10.53 -32.85 -17.09
C GLN A 56 -11.31 -32.15 -18.20
N LEU A 57 -11.57 -32.84 -19.32
CA LEU A 57 -12.35 -32.31 -20.43
C LEU A 57 -13.82 -32.13 -20.04
N ASP A 58 -14.40 -33.09 -19.33
CA ASP A 58 -15.77 -33.02 -18.82
C ASP A 58 -15.94 -31.83 -17.87
N VAL A 59 -15.04 -31.65 -16.92
CA VAL A 59 -15.04 -30.49 -16.02
C VAL A 59 -14.94 -29.19 -16.82
N GLN A 60 -14.11 -29.12 -17.86
CA GLN A 60 -14.00 -27.94 -18.70
C GLN A 60 -15.29 -27.65 -19.48
N ILE A 61 -15.95 -28.67 -20.05
CA ILE A 61 -17.22 -28.51 -20.77
C ILE A 61 -18.32 -28.04 -19.81
N LEU A 62 -18.41 -28.64 -18.63
CA LEU A 62 -19.40 -28.28 -17.62
C LEU A 62 -19.20 -26.82 -17.14
N LEU A 63 -17.95 -26.43 -16.88
CA LEU A 63 -17.61 -25.05 -16.55
C LEU A 63 -17.97 -24.11 -17.70
N ASN A 64 -17.60 -24.43 -18.94
CA ASN A 64 -17.94 -23.59 -20.09
C ASN A 64 -19.46 -23.42 -20.26
N MET A 65 -20.24 -24.50 -20.10
CA MET A 65 -21.71 -24.45 -20.23
C MET A 65 -22.37 -23.54 -19.19
N TYR A 66 -21.84 -23.48 -17.97
CA TYR A 66 -22.38 -22.63 -16.92
C TYR A 66 -21.82 -21.20 -16.99
N CYS A 67 -20.54 -21.07 -17.34
CA CYS A 67 -19.79 -19.83 -17.16
C CYS A 67 -19.78 -18.95 -18.42
N ASN A 68 -19.94 -19.51 -19.62
CA ASN A 68 -19.90 -18.72 -20.86
C ASN A 68 -21.06 -17.71 -20.96
N ASP A 69 -22.21 -18.00 -20.35
CA ASP A 69 -23.35 -17.08 -20.31
C ASP A 69 -23.14 -15.91 -19.31
N HIS A 70 -22.21 -16.06 -18.38
CA HIS A 70 -21.94 -15.12 -17.29
C HIS A 70 -20.57 -14.44 -17.39
N MET A 71 -19.67 -14.99 -18.20
CA MET A 71 -18.31 -14.51 -18.38
C MET A 71 -18.09 -14.03 -19.81
N ASN A 72 -17.35 -12.94 -19.95
CA ASN A 72 -16.73 -12.61 -21.21
C ASN A 72 -15.53 -13.56 -21.38
N TYR A 73 -15.64 -14.60 -22.21
CA TYR A 73 -14.66 -15.70 -22.31
C TYR A 73 -13.23 -15.27 -22.72
N ASN A 74 -13.08 -14.04 -23.23
CA ASN A 74 -11.79 -13.44 -23.53
C ASN A 74 -11.10 -12.85 -22.29
N ASP A 75 -11.79 -12.79 -21.15
CA ASP A 75 -11.37 -12.12 -19.93
C ASP A 75 -10.90 -13.14 -18.86
N GLY A 76 -9.92 -12.78 -18.03
CA GLY A 76 -9.43 -13.57 -16.90
C GLY A 76 -10.36 -13.55 -15.68
N THR A 77 -11.58 -13.04 -15.82
CA THR A 77 -12.63 -13.12 -14.79
C THR A 77 -12.99 -14.57 -14.52
N CYS A 78 -13.06 -14.95 -13.24
CA CYS A 78 -13.55 -16.26 -12.83
C CYS A 78 -15.08 -16.31 -12.87
N CYS A 79 -15.61 -17.52 -13.00
CA CYS A 79 -17.04 -17.79 -13.06
C CYS A 79 -17.69 -17.59 -11.71
N ARG A 80 -17.99 -16.33 -11.40
CA ARG A 80 -18.52 -15.92 -10.10
C ARG A 80 -19.54 -14.81 -10.32
N SER A 81 -20.71 -14.95 -9.70
CA SER A 81 -21.71 -13.89 -9.67
C SER A 81 -21.13 -12.64 -9.00
N PRO A 82 -21.40 -11.43 -9.56
CA PRO A 82 -20.93 -10.19 -8.95
C PRO A 82 -21.49 -10.03 -7.54
N GLU A 83 -20.66 -9.56 -6.61
CA GLU A 83 -21.08 -9.29 -5.23
C GLU A 83 -22.13 -8.17 -5.22
N ALA A 84 -23.25 -8.37 -4.52
CA ALA A 84 -24.29 -7.35 -4.39
C ALA A 84 -23.76 -6.12 -3.64
N ALA A 85 -24.20 -4.93 -4.06
CA ALA A 85 -23.80 -3.68 -3.42
C ALA A 85 -24.31 -3.62 -1.97
N THR A 86 -23.41 -3.34 -1.03
CA THR A 86 -23.77 -3.22 0.39
C THR A 86 -24.41 -1.88 0.71
N THR A 87 -25.16 -1.80 1.81
CA THR A 87 -25.76 -0.56 2.30
C THR A 87 -24.72 0.56 2.48
N VAL A 88 -23.52 0.22 2.96
CA VAL A 88 -22.41 1.19 3.12
C VAL A 88 -21.95 1.73 1.77
N GLN A 89 -21.82 0.88 0.75
CA GLN A 89 -21.47 1.31 -0.61
C GLN A 89 -22.54 2.23 -1.19
N ILE A 90 -23.82 1.91 -1.00
CA ILE A 90 -24.95 2.74 -1.48
C ILE A 90 -24.95 4.10 -0.79
N ILE A 91 -24.81 4.15 0.54
CA ILE A 91 -24.73 5.42 1.29
C ILE A 91 -23.53 6.25 0.83
N THR A 92 -22.38 5.63 0.65
CA THR A 92 -21.15 6.30 0.20
C THR A 92 -21.30 6.86 -1.21
N ALA A 93 -21.91 6.11 -2.13
CA ALA A 93 -22.22 6.55 -3.47
C ALA A 93 -23.20 7.73 -3.47
N ALA A 94 -24.25 7.67 -2.65
CA ALA A 94 -25.20 8.77 -2.49
C ALA A 94 -24.53 10.04 -1.93
N PHE A 95 -23.64 9.91 -0.94
CA PHE A 95 -22.86 11.02 -0.40
C PHE A 95 -22.01 11.70 -1.48
N PHE A 96 -21.29 10.92 -2.29
CA PHE A 96 -20.49 11.48 -3.38
C PHE A 96 -21.34 12.11 -4.47
N LEU A 97 -22.52 11.55 -4.77
CA LEU A 97 -23.47 12.15 -5.71
C LEU A 97 -23.97 13.51 -5.21
N VAL A 98 -24.30 13.62 -3.93
CA VAL A 98 -24.70 14.90 -3.31
C VAL A 98 -23.56 15.92 -3.37
N CYS A 99 -22.32 15.50 -3.10
CA CYS A 99 -21.15 16.37 -3.22
C CYS A 99 -20.96 16.87 -4.66
N PHE A 100 -21.16 16.00 -5.64
CA PHE A 100 -21.04 16.32 -7.06
C PHE A 100 -22.10 17.32 -7.52
N VAL A 101 -23.38 17.09 -7.20
CA VAL A 101 -24.46 18.03 -7.52
C VAL A 101 -24.24 19.38 -6.81
N SER A 102 -23.81 19.35 -5.54
CA SER A 102 -23.49 20.56 -4.78
C SER A 102 -22.33 21.35 -5.39
N ALA A 103 -21.29 20.68 -5.88
CA ALA A 103 -20.17 21.32 -6.58
C ALA A 103 -20.63 22.00 -7.88
N ILE A 104 -21.51 21.36 -8.65
CA ILE A 104 -22.09 21.94 -9.86
C ILE A 104 -22.94 23.17 -9.50
N ALA A 105 -23.79 23.07 -8.49
CA ALA A 105 -24.62 24.17 -8.03
C ALA A 105 -23.77 25.38 -7.60
N LEU A 106 -22.72 25.15 -6.79
CA LEU A 106 -21.78 26.20 -6.38
C LEU A 106 -21.00 26.80 -7.56
N PHE A 107 -20.62 25.99 -8.54
CA PHE A 107 -19.95 26.46 -9.76
C PHE A 107 -20.86 27.35 -10.61
N VAL A 108 -22.14 26.97 -10.77
CA VAL A 108 -23.13 27.78 -11.48
C VAL A 108 -23.42 29.07 -10.71
N TYR A 109 -23.59 28.99 -9.39
CA TYR A 109 -23.77 30.16 -8.53
C TYR A 109 -22.61 31.15 -8.66
N LYS A 110 -21.37 30.65 -8.63
CA LYS A 110 -20.15 31.47 -8.83
C LYS A 110 -20.12 32.17 -10.19
N ARG A 111 -20.60 31.50 -11.25
CA ARG A 111 -20.69 32.10 -12.59
C ARG A 111 -21.82 33.11 -12.73
N ARG A 112 -22.91 32.96 -11.97
CA ARG A 112 -24.08 33.85 -11.99
C ARG A 112 -23.94 35.07 -11.07
N LEU A 113 -23.07 35.02 -10.07
CA LEU A 113 -22.69 36.21 -9.30
C LEU A 113 -22.13 37.26 -10.25
N PRO A 114 -22.69 38.48 -10.31
CA PRO A 114 -22.12 39.56 -11.09
C PRO A 114 -20.70 39.77 -10.60
N ARG A 115 -19.75 39.80 -11.54
CA ARG A 115 -18.33 40.05 -11.29
C ARG A 115 -18.15 41.53 -10.94
N ASN A 116 -18.80 42.01 -9.87
CA ASN A 116 -18.64 43.35 -9.34
C ASN A 116 -17.19 43.44 -8.86
N GLY A 117 -16.39 44.18 -9.63
CA GLY A 117 -14.97 44.31 -9.42
C GLY A 117 -14.67 44.93 -8.07
N ILE A 118 -14.25 44.12 -7.11
CA ILE A 118 -13.41 44.57 -6.01
C ILE A 118 -12.17 43.69 -6.04
N LYS A 119 -11.17 44.11 -6.80
CA LYS A 119 -9.79 43.69 -6.54
C LYS A 119 -9.38 44.43 -5.27
N PRO A 120 -9.06 43.79 -4.13
CA PRO A 120 -8.31 44.48 -3.09
C PRO A 120 -6.93 44.79 -3.68
N ARG A 121 -6.72 46.05 -4.06
CA ARG A 121 -5.39 46.62 -4.29
C ARG A 121 -4.72 46.72 -2.93
N THR A 122 -3.92 45.73 -2.56
CA THR A 122 -2.93 45.90 -1.50
C THR A 122 -1.61 46.33 -2.14
N GLU A 123 -1.41 47.64 -2.19
CA GLU A 123 -0.07 48.24 -2.13
C GLU A 123 0.51 47.90 -0.76
N ASN A 124 1.16 46.75 -0.68
CA ASN A 124 2.31 46.40 0.18
C ASN A 124 2.37 44.88 0.29
N GLY A 125 3.40 44.32 -0.34
CA GLY A 125 3.62 42.89 -0.52
C GLY A 125 3.98 42.14 0.76
N ASN A 126 3.05 42.04 1.70
CA ASN A 126 3.11 41.02 2.76
C ASN A 126 1.97 40.03 2.57
N LYS A 127 2.29 38.88 1.98
CA LYS A 127 1.42 37.69 1.94
C LYS A 127 1.39 37.04 3.33
N ASN A 128 0.79 37.71 4.30
CA ASN A 128 0.42 37.09 5.57
C ASN A 128 -1.05 36.66 5.48
N GLY A 129 -1.31 35.38 5.75
CA GLY A 129 -2.56 34.69 5.45
C GLY A 129 -3.80 35.35 6.05
N ALA A 130 -4.53 36.11 5.22
CA ALA A 130 -5.90 36.47 5.52
C ALA A 130 -6.76 35.19 5.58
N PRO A 131 -7.70 35.06 6.53
CA PRO A 131 -8.62 33.93 6.58
C PRO A 131 -9.41 33.88 5.27
N LYS A 132 -9.34 32.74 4.57
CA LYS A 132 -10.19 32.48 3.40
C LYS A 132 -11.64 32.71 3.81
N GLU A 133 -12.40 33.44 2.99
CA GLU A 133 -13.82 33.63 3.27
C GLU A 133 -14.52 32.25 3.41
N PRO A 134 -15.51 32.12 4.31
CA PRO A 134 -16.21 30.85 4.56
C PRO A 134 -16.71 30.16 3.28
N TYR A 135 -17.09 30.95 2.28
CA TYR A 135 -17.50 30.49 0.96
C TYR A 135 -16.38 29.80 0.18
N GLU A 136 -15.16 30.33 0.19
CA GLU A 136 -14.02 29.75 -0.53
C GLU A 136 -13.59 28.41 0.06
N ALA A 137 -13.62 28.30 1.40
CA ALA A 137 -13.35 27.05 2.10
C ALA A 137 -14.40 25.98 1.77
N LEU A 138 -15.69 26.33 1.79
CA LEU A 138 -16.77 25.42 1.42
C LEU A 138 -16.63 24.96 -0.04
N TYR A 139 -16.38 25.89 -0.97
CA TYR A 139 -16.16 25.57 -2.38
C TYR A 139 -14.98 24.61 -2.58
N GLU A 140 -13.84 24.86 -1.93
CA GLU A 140 -12.65 24.01 -2.01
C GLU A 140 -12.92 22.59 -1.49
N VAL A 141 -13.64 22.45 -0.37
CA VAL A 141 -14.01 21.15 0.21
C VAL A 141 -15.00 20.40 -0.70
N THR A 142 -16.08 21.05 -1.12
CA THR A 142 -17.12 20.40 -1.94
C THR A 142 -16.58 19.97 -3.31
N VAL A 143 -15.76 20.80 -3.96
CA VAL A 143 -15.12 20.43 -5.24
C VAL A 143 -14.10 19.30 -5.05
N SER A 144 -13.33 19.33 -3.95
CA SER A 144 -12.39 18.25 -3.62
C SER A 144 -13.12 16.92 -3.42
N LEU A 145 -14.23 16.92 -2.68
CA LEU A 145 -15.06 15.73 -2.45
C LEU A 145 -15.76 15.25 -3.73
N ALA A 146 -16.24 16.15 -4.58
CA ALA A 146 -16.83 15.81 -5.87
C ALA A 146 -15.81 15.14 -6.81
N LYS A 147 -14.60 15.70 -6.91
CA LYS A 147 -13.49 15.09 -7.66
C LYS A 147 -13.13 13.71 -7.11
N LEU A 148 -13.05 13.58 -5.78
CA LEU A 148 -12.81 12.30 -5.13
C LEU A 148 -13.90 11.28 -5.48
N GLY A 149 -15.17 11.68 -5.44
CA GLY A 149 -16.31 10.84 -5.80
C GLY A 149 -16.24 10.32 -7.23
N MET A 150 -15.87 11.16 -8.20
CA MET A 150 -15.64 10.72 -9.59
C MET A 150 -14.51 9.70 -9.69
N ILE A 151 -13.39 9.94 -9.00
CA ILE A 151 -12.26 9.01 -8.95
C ILE A 151 -12.69 7.69 -8.33
N MET A 152 -13.42 7.71 -7.22
CA MET A 152 -13.91 6.50 -6.55
C MET A 152 -14.91 5.73 -7.41
N GLY A 153 -15.77 6.44 -8.16
CA GLY A 153 -16.64 5.84 -9.16
C GLY A 153 -15.85 5.10 -10.25
N TYR A 154 -14.80 5.72 -10.79
CA TYR A 154 -13.89 5.06 -11.73
C TYR A 154 -13.23 3.83 -11.13
N VAL A 155 -12.71 3.93 -9.90
CA VAL A 155 -12.08 2.80 -9.20
C VAL A 155 -13.06 1.64 -9.02
N TYR A 156 -14.32 1.94 -8.66
CA TYR A 156 -15.37 0.94 -8.50
C TYR A 156 -15.69 0.25 -9.84
N LEU A 157 -15.78 1.02 -10.94
CA LEU A 157 -15.99 0.47 -12.28
C LEU A 157 -14.84 -0.47 -12.69
N CYS A 158 -13.59 -0.09 -12.45
CA CYS A 158 -12.42 -0.90 -12.80
C CYS A 158 -12.37 -2.25 -12.09
N ASP A 159 -12.66 -2.30 -10.79
CA ASP A 159 -12.46 -3.52 -10.00
C ASP A 159 -13.74 -4.35 -9.82
N ARG A 160 -14.86 -3.70 -9.50
CA ARG A 160 -16.11 -4.37 -9.06
C ARG A 160 -17.05 -4.72 -10.20
N THR A 161 -16.94 -4.04 -11.33
CA THR A 161 -17.78 -4.32 -12.50
C THR A 161 -17.01 -5.11 -13.55
N ASN A 162 -17.73 -5.73 -14.47
CA ASN A 162 -17.15 -6.38 -15.66
C ASN A 162 -17.12 -5.40 -16.86
N PHE A 163 -17.16 -4.10 -16.61
CA PHE A 163 -17.12 -3.08 -17.66
C PHE A 163 -15.78 -3.08 -18.39
N PHE A 164 -14.68 -3.29 -17.66
CA PHE A 164 -13.34 -3.43 -18.20
C PHE A 164 -12.84 -4.87 -18.06
N MET A 165 -12.02 -5.28 -19.01
CA MET A 165 -11.41 -6.61 -19.05
C MET A 165 -10.27 -6.72 -18.02
N LYS A 166 -10.01 -7.93 -17.50
CA LYS A 166 -9.07 -8.26 -16.42
C LYS A 166 -8.22 -9.48 -16.78
N GLU A 167 -6.95 -9.28 -17.09
CA GLU A 167 -6.05 -10.40 -17.42
C GLU A 167 -5.36 -11.00 -16.19
N ASN A 168 -5.03 -12.29 -16.26
CA ASN A 168 -4.22 -12.95 -15.25
C ASN A 168 -2.76 -12.49 -15.32
N LYS A 169 -2.10 -12.37 -14.16
CA LYS A 169 -0.68 -11.99 -14.09
C LYS A 169 0.23 -13.07 -14.66
N TYR A 170 1.08 -12.68 -15.62
CA TYR A 170 2.10 -13.55 -16.19
C TYR A 170 3.50 -12.97 -15.98
N TYR A 171 4.32 -13.71 -15.23
CA TYR A 171 5.70 -13.33 -14.95
C TYR A 171 6.64 -13.85 -16.03
N THR A 172 7.45 -12.95 -16.59
CA THR A 172 8.68 -13.28 -17.32
C THR A 172 9.79 -12.35 -16.86
N HIS A 173 11.04 -12.81 -16.96
CA HIS A 173 12.20 -11.96 -16.63
C HIS A 173 12.24 -10.69 -17.48
N VAL A 174 11.89 -10.77 -18.76
CA VAL A 174 11.86 -9.62 -19.67
C VAL A 174 10.81 -8.61 -19.24
N ASN A 175 9.59 -9.05 -18.92
CA ASN A 175 8.50 -8.18 -18.49
C ASN A 175 8.80 -7.45 -17.17
N PHE A 176 9.68 -8.00 -16.33
CA PHE A 176 10.12 -7.35 -15.10
C PHE A 176 11.31 -6.40 -15.32
N PHE A 177 12.39 -6.89 -15.95
CA PHE A 177 13.64 -6.13 -16.06
C PHE A 177 13.58 -5.00 -17.09
N LEU A 178 12.75 -5.10 -18.13
CA LEU A 178 12.64 -4.06 -19.15
C LEU A 178 11.99 -2.77 -18.59
N PRO A 179 10.81 -2.80 -17.94
CA PRO A 179 10.26 -1.62 -17.28
C PRO A 179 11.16 -1.10 -16.16
N PHE A 180 11.81 -2.00 -15.41
CA PHE A 180 12.77 -1.63 -14.36
C PHE A 180 13.93 -0.81 -14.93
N ALA A 181 14.60 -1.31 -15.98
CA ALA A 181 15.72 -0.63 -16.61
C ALA A 181 15.29 0.72 -17.20
N TYR A 182 14.14 0.76 -17.88
CA TYR A 182 13.59 1.99 -18.45
C TYR A 182 13.37 3.08 -17.39
N VAL A 183 12.73 2.73 -16.26
CA VAL A 183 12.50 3.65 -15.15
C VAL A 183 13.81 4.12 -14.51
N MET A 184 14.80 3.24 -14.35
CA MET A 184 16.12 3.61 -13.81
C MET A 184 16.89 4.56 -14.73
N ILE A 185 16.83 4.32 -16.04
CA ILE A 185 17.45 5.19 -17.05
C ILE A 185 16.80 6.57 -17.03
N LEU A 186 15.46 6.65 -17.02
CA LEU A 186 14.74 7.92 -16.90
C LEU A 186 15.14 8.67 -15.63
N GLY A 187 15.15 8.00 -14.48
CA GLY A 187 15.56 8.60 -13.21
C GLY A 187 16.97 9.20 -13.26
N PHE A 188 17.91 8.52 -13.92
CA PHE A 188 19.29 9.01 -14.09
C PHE A 188 19.35 10.29 -14.95
N PHE A 189 18.57 10.39 -16.03
CA PHE A 189 18.57 11.58 -16.89
C PHE A 189 18.02 12.84 -16.21
N PHE A 190 17.10 12.70 -15.25
CA PHE A 190 16.51 13.82 -14.51
C PHE A 190 17.24 14.11 -13.19
N THR A 191 18.58 14.09 -13.20
CA THR A 191 19.39 14.39 -12.01
C THR A 191 19.63 15.90 -11.88
N GLU A 192 19.30 16.45 -10.71
CA GLU A 192 19.48 17.86 -10.35
C GLU A 192 20.43 18.01 -9.15
N SER A 193 21.04 19.18 -9.00
CA SER A 193 21.85 19.53 -7.83
C SER A 193 21.00 20.19 -6.75
N THR A 194 21.32 19.93 -5.48
CA THR A 194 20.68 20.56 -4.32
C THR A 194 21.74 21.25 -3.44
N GLU A 195 21.33 22.34 -2.79
CA GLU A 195 22.14 23.04 -1.79
C GLU A 195 22.10 22.36 -0.42
N GLN A 196 21.23 21.36 -0.24
CA GLN A 196 21.11 20.63 1.03
C GLN A 196 22.26 19.64 1.19
N THR A 197 23.12 19.90 2.17
CA THR A 197 24.30 19.07 2.48
C THR A 197 24.05 18.04 3.58
N VAL A 198 22.92 18.14 4.27
CA VAL A 198 22.55 17.26 5.38
C VAL A 198 22.33 15.83 4.89
N VAL A 199 22.83 14.85 5.64
CA VAL A 199 22.61 13.42 5.35
C VAL A 199 21.11 13.11 5.38
N LEU A 200 20.62 12.40 4.36
CA LEU A 200 19.19 12.07 4.19
C LEU A 200 18.29 13.31 4.27
N HIS A 201 18.67 14.35 3.53
CA HIS A 201 17.82 15.52 3.37
C HIS A 201 16.53 15.18 2.59
N ARG A 202 15.59 16.14 2.55
CA ARG A 202 14.22 15.85 2.11
C ARG A 202 14.16 15.32 0.68
N ASP A 203 14.86 15.98 -0.24
CA ASP A 203 14.83 15.61 -1.67
C ASP A 203 15.39 14.20 -1.90
N GLN A 204 16.48 13.82 -1.23
CA GLN A 204 16.98 12.44 -1.21
C GLN A 204 16.00 11.43 -0.64
N THR A 205 15.33 11.74 0.47
CA THR A 205 14.35 10.80 1.04
C THR A 205 13.12 10.65 0.15
N ASP A 206 12.71 11.71 -0.54
CA ASP A 206 11.62 11.66 -1.51
C ASP A 206 12.07 10.89 -2.77
N GLU A 207 13.29 11.10 -3.28
CA GLU A 207 13.88 10.28 -4.35
C GLU A 207 13.89 8.80 -3.96
N TRP A 208 14.37 8.49 -2.75
CA TRP A 208 14.45 7.11 -2.27
C TRP A 208 13.08 6.45 -2.26
N LYS A 209 12.06 7.12 -1.71
CA LYS A 209 10.68 6.63 -1.77
C LYS A 209 10.21 6.44 -3.21
N GLY A 210 10.48 7.40 -4.09
CA GLY A 210 10.01 7.37 -5.47
C GLY A 210 10.50 6.15 -6.26
N TRP A 211 11.82 5.91 -6.27
CA TRP A 211 12.34 4.75 -7.00
C TRP A 211 11.89 3.44 -6.35
N MET A 212 11.86 3.36 -5.01
CA MET A 212 11.33 2.18 -4.32
C MET A 212 9.88 1.91 -4.71
N GLN A 213 9.06 2.95 -4.76
CA GLN A 213 7.65 2.85 -5.13
C GLN A 213 7.49 2.28 -6.54
N LEU A 214 8.22 2.82 -7.51
CA LEU A 214 8.15 2.36 -8.90
C LEU A 214 8.60 0.90 -9.06
N VAL A 215 9.63 0.47 -8.31
CA VAL A 215 10.09 -0.93 -8.32
C VAL A 215 9.04 -1.85 -7.69
N ILE A 216 8.44 -1.46 -6.56
CA ILE A 216 7.34 -2.20 -5.91
C ILE A 216 6.14 -2.33 -6.84
N LEU A 217 5.83 -1.26 -7.57
CA LEU A 217 4.75 -1.21 -8.56
C LEU A 217 4.98 -2.21 -9.71
N ILE A 218 6.16 -2.21 -10.33
CA ILE A 218 6.52 -3.18 -11.39
C ILE A 218 6.47 -4.62 -10.87
N TYR A 219 6.93 -4.85 -9.64
CA TYR A 219 6.86 -6.15 -8.97
C TYR A 219 5.42 -6.68 -8.84
N HIS A 220 4.46 -5.84 -8.43
CA HIS A 220 3.07 -6.26 -8.27
C HIS A 220 2.35 -6.45 -9.60
N LEU A 221 2.64 -5.61 -10.60
CA LEU A 221 2.08 -5.73 -11.95
C LEU A 221 2.49 -7.04 -12.62
N THR A 222 3.78 -7.37 -12.56
CA THR A 222 4.35 -8.55 -13.24
C THR A 222 4.15 -9.86 -12.47
N GLY A 223 3.73 -9.80 -11.20
CA GLY A 223 3.58 -10.99 -10.37
C GLY A 223 4.91 -11.65 -10.00
N ALA A 224 5.99 -10.85 -9.88
CA ALA A 224 7.35 -11.33 -9.62
C ALA A 224 7.58 -11.94 -8.22
N SER A 225 6.53 -12.03 -7.39
CA SER A 225 6.53 -12.66 -6.07
C SER A 225 6.92 -14.14 -6.09
N LYS A 226 6.85 -14.79 -7.25
CA LYS A 226 7.25 -16.19 -7.45
C LYS A 226 8.77 -16.37 -7.42
N VAL A 227 9.54 -15.33 -7.74
CA VAL A 227 11.01 -15.37 -7.75
C VAL A 227 11.54 -14.92 -6.39
N LEU A 228 12.15 -15.85 -5.66
CA LEU A 228 12.57 -15.63 -4.27
C LEU A 228 13.60 -14.48 -4.11
N PRO A 229 14.67 -14.37 -4.93
CA PRO A 229 15.59 -13.23 -4.82
C PRO A 229 14.89 -11.88 -5.00
N ILE A 230 14.03 -11.75 -6.02
CA ILE A 230 13.27 -10.51 -6.27
C ILE A 230 12.37 -10.19 -5.08
N TYR A 231 11.63 -11.19 -4.58
CA TYR A 231 10.79 -11.04 -3.39
C TYR A 231 11.59 -10.49 -2.20
N MET A 232 12.77 -11.05 -1.91
CA MET A 232 13.60 -10.60 -0.78
C MET A 232 14.13 -9.18 -0.96
N GLN A 233 14.51 -8.77 -2.18
CA GLN A 233 14.90 -7.39 -2.44
C GLN A 233 13.73 -6.42 -2.22
N ILE A 234 12.53 -6.76 -2.71
CA ILE A 234 11.32 -5.96 -2.47
C ILE A 234 11.00 -5.85 -0.97
N ARG A 235 11.23 -6.92 -0.19
CA ARG A 235 11.09 -6.86 1.28
C ARG A 235 12.03 -5.83 1.91
N VAL A 236 13.29 -5.72 1.45
CA VAL A 236 14.20 -4.66 1.92
C VAL A 236 13.68 -3.27 1.58
N LEU A 237 13.04 -3.08 0.41
CA LEU A 237 12.45 -1.79 0.06
C LEU A 237 11.30 -1.42 1.01
N VAL A 238 10.42 -2.38 1.34
CA VAL A 238 9.35 -2.18 2.34
C VAL A 238 9.93 -1.86 3.72
N SER A 239 10.96 -2.58 4.15
CA SER A 239 11.67 -2.29 5.39
C SER A 239 12.36 -0.91 5.37
N SER A 240 12.85 -0.46 4.21
CA SER A 240 13.45 0.87 4.02
C SER A 240 12.41 1.99 4.18
N TYR A 241 11.17 1.79 3.73
CA TYR A 241 10.07 2.72 4.00
C TYR A 241 9.79 2.89 5.49
N LEU A 242 9.77 1.78 6.23
CA LEU A 242 9.57 1.77 7.68
C LEU A 242 10.77 2.39 8.41
N PHE A 243 11.99 2.13 7.95
CA PHE A 243 13.20 2.81 8.42
C PHE A 243 13.10 4.33 8.24
N LEU A 244 12.73 4.81 7.05
CA LEU A 244 12.54 6.24 6.77
C LEU A 244 11.44 6.86 7.65
N THR A 245 10.39 6.10 7.95
CA THR A 245 9.34 6.51 8.90
C THR A 245 9.92 6.69 10.31
N GLY A 246 10.67 5.70 10.80
CA GLY A 246 11.36 5.77 12.09
C GLY A 246 12.34 6.93 12.18
N PHE A 247 13.24 7.06 11.21
CA PHE A 247 14.23 8.13 11.12
C PHE A 247 13.57 9.52 11.05
N GLY A 248 12.67 9.74 10.09
CA GLY A 248 12.07 11.05 9.86
C GLY A 248 11.24 11.56 11.03
N HIS A 249 10.43 10.69 11.65
CA HIS A 249 9.64 11.06 12.82
C HIS A 249 10.50 11.23 14.07
N PHE A 250 11.49 10.36 14.29
CA PHE A 250 12.46 10.53 15.37
C PHE A 250 13.20 11.86 15.27
N SER A 251 13.83 12.15 14.12
CA SER A 251 14.59 13.38 13.91
C SER A 251 13.73 14.63 14.06
N PHE A 252 12.44 14.55 13.70
CA PHE A 252 11.51 15.63 13.98
C PHE A 252 11.31 15.86 15.49
N PHE A 253 10.96 14.81 16.25
CA PHE A 253 10.72 14.96 17.69
C PHE A 253 11.98 15.35 18.45
N TRP A 254 13.14 14.82 18.02
CA TRP A 254 14.44 15.18 18.57
C TRP A 254 14.77 16.66 18.39
N LYS A 255 14.58 17.21 17.17
CA LYS A 255 14.96 18.60 16.84
C LYS A 255 13.94 19.63 17.30
N LYS A 256 12.65 19.35 17.11
CA LYS A 256 11.58 20.32 17.38
C LYS A 256 10.93 20.19 18.75
N GLY A 257 10.97 19.01 19.37
CA GLY A 257 10.35 18.80 20.68
C GLY A 257 8.83 19.01 20.74
N GLU A 258 8.14 18.97 19.59
CA GLU A 258 6.70 19.19 19.50
C GLU A 258 5.94 17.85 19.58
N TYR A 259 5.25 17.62 20.70
CA TYR A 259 4.43 16.43 20.96
C TYR A 259 2.92 16.70 20.89
N SER A 260 2.51 17.67 20.06
CA SER A 260 1.10 18.06 19.95
C SER A 260 0.25 16.96 19.30
N LEU A 261 -0.92 16.70 19.89
CA LEU A 261 -1.94 15.79 19.33
C LEU A 261 -2.39 16.23 17.94
N TYR A 262 -2.40 17.53 17.65
CA TYR A 262 -2.71 18.07 16.32
C TYR A 262 -1.82 17.44 15.23
N ARG A 263 -0.51 17.37 15.48
CA ARG A 263 0.44 16.75 14.55
C ARG A 263 0.17 15.26 14.39
N CYS A 264 -0.10 14.56 15.50
CA CYS A 264 -0.43 13.14 15.47
C CYS A 264 -1.66 12.89 14.59
N SER A 265 -2.76 13.62 14.83
CA SER A 265 -3.97 13.55 14.02
C SER A 265 -3.71 13.88 12.55
N MET A 266 -2.91 14.93 12.26
CA MET A 266 -2.58 15.32 10.89
C MET A 266 -1.88 14.21 10.11
N VAL A 267 -0.88 13.58 10.72
CA VAL A 267 -0.14 12.47 10.09
C VAL A 267 -1.06 11.27 9.89
N LEU A 268 -1.83 10.89 10.91
CA LEU A 268 -2.75 9.77 10.83
C LEU A 268 -3.81 9.97 9.75
N PHE A 269 -4.41 11.16 9.65
CA PHE A 269 -5.40 11.43 8.62
C PHE A 269 -4.79 11.35 7.22
N ARG A 270 -3.62 11.95 7.01
CA ARG A 270 -2.95 11.90 5.70
C ARG A 270 -2.62 10.46 5.27
N LEU A 271 -2.21 9.60 6.22
CA LEU A 271 -1.91 8.20 5.94
C LEU A 271 -3.18 7.38 5.63
N ASN A 272 -4.25 7.61 6.39
CA ASN A 272 -5.40 6.70 6.43
C ASN A 272 -6.59 7.15 5.57
N PHE A 273 -6.68 8.43 5.21
CA PHE A 273 -7.86 9.01 4.56
C PHE A 273 -8.26 8.23 3.30
N LEU A 274 -7.33 8.01 2.38
CA LEU A 274 -7.60 7.31 1.12
C LEU A 274 -8.06 5.86 1.36
N VAL A 275 -7.42 5.15 2.29
CA VAL A 275 -7.76 3.76 2.59
C VAL A 275 -9.14 3.65 3.20
N ILE A 276 -9.49 4.52 4.15
CA ILE A 276 -10.83 4.52 4.77
C ILE A 276 -11.91 4.75 3.70
N VAL A 277 -11.69 5.71 2.79
CA VAL A 277 -12.61 5.94 1.68
C VAL A 277 -12.72 4.70 0.79
N LEU A 278 -11.60 4.07 0.45
CA LEU A 278 -11.61 2.83 -0.34
C LEU A 278 -12.29 1.66 0.37
N CYS A 279 -12.14 1.51 1.68
CA CYS A 279 -12.86 0.50 2.45
C CYS A 279 -14.38 0.65 2.30
N PHE A 280 -14.90 1.88 2.32
CA PHE A 280 -16.33 2.14 2.13
C PHE A 280 -16.81 1.89 0.70
N VAL A 281 -16.00 2.25 -0.30
CA VAL A 281 -16.38 2.09 -1.71
C VAL A 281 -16.20 0.63 -2.19
N MET A 282 -15.15 -0.05 -1.75
CA MET A 282 -14.82 -1.42 -2.16
C MET A 282 -15.38 -2.52 -1.26
N ASN A 283 -15.90 -2.16 -0.07
CA ASN A 283 -16.35 -3.12 0.94
C ASN A 283 -15.27 -4.17 1.31
N ARG A 284 -14.03 -3.70 1.45
CA ARG A 284 -12.88 -4.53 1.86
C ARG A 284 -12.39 -4.08 3.25
N PRO A 285 -11.95 -5.03 4.11
CA PRO A 285 -11.51 -4.71 5.46
C PRO A 285 -10.25 -3.83 5.41
N TYR A 286 -10.05 -3.01 6.43
CA TYR A 286 -8.91 -2.08 6.51
C TYR A 286 -7.55 -2.80 6.35
N GLN A 287 -7.44 -4.02 6.90
CA GLN A 287 -6.26 -4.87 6.80
C GLN A 287 -5.93 -5.36 5.38
N PHE A 288 -6.87 -5.31 4.44
CA PHE A 288 -6.61 -5.60 3.02
C PHE A 288 -5.50 -4.69 2.46
N TYR A 289 -5.46 -3.44 2.93
CA TYR A 289 -4.45 -2.45 2.58
C TYR A 289 -3.29 -2.43 3.59
N TYR A 290 -2.81 -3.61 4.00
CA TYR A 290 -1.94 -3.87 5.16
C TYR A 290 -0.80 -2.88 5.41
N PHE A 291 -0.22 -2.28 4.36
CA PHE A 291 0.90 -1.35 4.48
C PHE A 291 0.52 -0.07 5.25
N VAL A 292 -0.69 0.44 5.06
CA VAL A 292 -1.15 1.67 5.72
C VAL A 292 -1.45 1.46 7.21
N PRO A 293 -2.17 0.41 7.64
CA PRO A 293 -2.25 0.00 9.05
C PRO A 293 -0.86 -0.16 9.68
N LEU A 294 0.07 -0.81 8.96
CA LEU A 294 1.43 -1.07 9.44
C LEU A 294 2.22 0.22 9.68
N VAL A 295 2.26 1.14 8.71
CA VAL A 295 2.96 2.43 8.85
C VAL A 295 2.30 3.29 9.93
N SER A 296 0.97 3.31 10.02
CA SER A 296 0.24 4.05 11.06
C SER A 296 0.52 3.53 12.46
N TYR A 297 0.55 2.20 12.63
CA TYR A 297 0.92 1.55 13.89
C TYR A 297 2.34 1.94 14.30
N TRP A 298 3.30 1.84 13.38
CA TRP A 298 4.69 2.16 13.68
C TRP A 298 4.91 3.65 13.96
N PHE A 299 4.20 4.53 13.25
CA PHE A 299 4.19 5.96 13.57
C PHE A 299 3.69 6.21 15.00
N LEU A 300 2.61 5.55 15.42
CA LEU A 300 2.10 5.64 16.79
C LEU A 300 3.11 5.12 17.81
N VAL A 301 3.79 4.01 17.54
CA VAL A 301 4.86 3.48 18.41
C VAL A 301 6.01 4.49 18.56
N VAL A 302 6.45 5.13 17.47
CA VAL A 302 7.47 6.19 17.51
C VAL A 302 6.97 7.39 18.31
N TYR A 303 5.74 7.84 18.05
CA TYR A 303 5.12 8.98 18.75
C TYR A 303 5.05 8.71 20.26
N VAL A 304 4.51 7.57 20.68
CA VAL A 304 4.38 7.17 22.09
C VAL A 304 5.76 7.05 22.74
N THR A 305 6.72 6.40 22.11
CA THR A 305 8.09 6.25 22.66
C THR A 305 8.73 7.62 22.93
N MET A 306 8.56 8.57 22.00
CA MET A 306 9.13 9.91 22.14
C MET A 306 8.33 10.80 23.11
N ALA A 307 7.01 10.67 23.16
CA ALA A 307 6.11 11.46 23.99
C ALA A 307 6.00 10.98 25.45
N ILE A 308 6.36 9.72 25.75
CA ILE A 308 6.42 9.24 27.14
C ILE A 308 7.49 10.05 27.89
N TRP A 309 7.15 10.49 29.10
CA TRP A 309 8.10 11.19 29.97
C TRP A 309 9.27 10.26 30.38
N PRO A 310 10.54 10.73 30.41
CA PRO A 310 11.00 12.10 30.15
C PRO A 310 11.06 12.44 28.65
N HIS A 311 10.63 13.65 28.30
CA HIS A 311 10.80 14.17 26.94
C HIS A 311 12.28 14.45 26.69
N VAL A 312 12.84 13.80 25.69
CA VAL A 312 14.24 13.99 25.32
C VAL A 312 14.30 14.61 23.93
N THR A 313 14.96 15.76 23.88
CA THR A 313 15.18 16.59 22.70
C THR A 313 16.64 17.00 22.64
N ALA A 314 17.08 17.53 21.50
CA ALA A 314 18.43 18.07 21.34
C ALA A 314 18.76 19.07 22.48
N ALA A 315 17.87 20.02 22.73
CA ALA A 315 18.02 21.02 23.79
C ALA A 315 18.07 20.41 25.20
N SER A 316 17.23 19.41 25.49
CA SER A 316 17.24 18.71 26.78
C SER A 316 18.55 17.94 27.01
N THR A 317 19.13 17.35 25.95
CA THR A 317 20.43 16.67 26.07
C THR A 317 21.63 17.59 26.21
N GLU A 318 21.49 18.87 25.86
CA GLU A 318 22.48 19.91 26.16
C GLU A 318 22.41 20.34 27.63
N ALA A 319 21.20 20.41 28.19
CA ALA A 319 20.99 20.74 29.61
C ALA A 319 21.50 19.64 30.57
N GLY A 320 21.38 18.35 30.19
CA GLY A 320 21.82 17.25 31.04
C GLY A 320 22.21 16.00 30.27
N LYS A 321 23.41 15.47 30.53
CA LYS A 321 23.90 14.22 29.91
C LYS A 321 23.04 12.99 30.27
N VAL A 322 22.31 13.05 31.38
CA VAL A 322 21.39 11.98 31.83
C VAL A 322 20.31 11.68 30.78
N HIS A 323 19.91 12.68 29.99
CA HIS A 323 18.90 12.49 28.95
C HIS A 323 19.33 11.54 27.82
N TYR A 324 20.64 11.38 27.58
CA TYR A 324 21.13 10.33 26.67
C TYR A 324 20.85 8.93 27.21
N PHE A 325 21.06 8.71 28.51
CA PHE A 325 20.75 7.44 29.15
C PHE A 325 19.25 7.13 29.12
N TYR A 326 18.38 8.14 29.32
CA TYR A 326 16.94 7.96 29.17
C TYR A 326 16.54 7.53 27.75
N MET A 327 17.23 8.01 26.72
CA MET A 327 16.96 7.59 25.35
C MET A 327 17.41 6.17 25.04
N VAL A 328 18.60 5.80 25.52
CA VAL A 328 19.06 4.41 25.42
C VAL A 328 18.10 3.48 26.17
N ALA A 329 17.65 3.86 27.37
CA ALA A 329 16.67 3.09 28.13
C ALA A 329 15.35 2.94 27.37
N LYS A 330 14.83 4.00 26.73
CA LYS A 330 13.64 3.94 25.87
C LYS A 330 13.82 2.97 24.70
N PHE A 331 14.98 2.95 24.04
CA PHE A 331 15.24 1.98 22.97
C PHE A 331 15.30 0.54 23.47
N VAL A 332 15.95 0.29 24.61
CA VAL A 332 16.00 -1.04 25.23
C VAL A 332 14.58 -1.50 25.57
N ILE A 333 13.77 -0.67 26.23
CA ILE A 333 12.37 -0.98 26.55
C ILE A 333 11.58 -1.28 25.27
N LEU A 334 11.72 -0.46 24.23
CA LEU A 334 11.02 -0.67 22.95
C LEU A 334 11.40 -2.00 22.30
N ILE A 335 12.70 -2.34 22.24
CA ILE A 335 13.18 -3.61 21.68
C ILE A 335 12.69 -4.80 22.52
N THR A 336 12.71 -4.70 23.85
CA THR A 336 12.20 -5.73 24.75
C THR A 336 10.70 -5.95 24.56
N LEU A 337 9.92 -4.88 24.40
CA LEU A 337 8.49 -4.98 24.11
C LEU A 337 8.25 -5.67 22.76
N ILE A 338 8.95 -5.26 21.70
CA ILE A 338 8.84 -5.90 20.37
C ILE A 338 9.19 -7.38 20.45
N ALA A 339 10.26 -7.74 21.16
CA ALA A 339 10.66 -9.13 21.35
C ALA A 339 9.59 -9.92 22.11
N LEU A 340 8.98 -9.33 23.15
CA LEU A 340 7.90 -9.95 23.93
C LEU A 340 6.65 -10.20 23.06
N PHE A 341 6.23 -9.22 22.27
CA PHE A 341 5.10 -9.35 21.33
C PHE A 341 5.35 -10.43 20.26
N TYR A 342 6.60 -10.59 19.82
CA TYR A 342 6.96 -11.65 18.88
C TYR A 342 6.92 -13.03 19.53
N MET A 343 7.57 -13.19 20.69
CA MET A 343 7.68 -14.47 21.39
C MET A 343 6.34 -14.97 21.95
N SER A 344 5.44 -14.07 22.38
CA SER A 344 4.14 -14.42 22.94
C SER A 344 3.02 -14.17 21.94
N GLU A 345 2.59 -15.24 21.26
CA GLU A 345 1.40 -15.21 20.39
C GLU A 345 0.13 -14.86 21.16
N VAL A 346 -0.06 -15.48 22.33
CA VAL A 346 -1.22 -15.22 23.19
C VAL A 346 -1.30 -13.74 23.62
N PHE A 347 -0.17 -13.11 23.95
CA PHE A 347 -0.16 -11.70 24.33
C PHE A 347 -0.47 -10.81 23.13
N PHE A 348 0.10 -11.11 21.97
CA PHE A 348 -0.18 -10.39 20.73
C PHE A 348 -1.69 -10.43 20.41
N ASP A 349 -2.27 -11.61 20.37
CA ASP A 349 -3.69 -11.80 20.06
C ASP A 349 -4.58 -11.10 21.07
N LYS A 350 -4.26 -11.21 22.37
CA LYS A 350 -5.00 -10.52 23.42
C LYS A 350 -5.00 -9.01 23.25
N VAL A 351 -3.91 -8.38 22.82
CA VAL A 351 -3.82 -6.92 22.66
C VAL A 351 -4.60 -6.46 21.42
N PHE A 352 -4.41 -7.13 20.29
CA PHE A 352 -4.96 -6.70 19.00
C PHE A 352 -6.42 -7.15 18.77
N LEU A 353 -6.91 -8.13 19.53
CA LEU A 353 -8.32 -8.56 19.50
C LEU A 353 -9.21 -7.84 20.53
N LEU A 354 -8.67 -6.86 21.29
CA LEU A 354 -9.50 -6.03 22.19
C LEU A 354 -10.50 -5.21 21.37
N ARG A 355 -11.77 -5.21 21.78
CA ARG A 355 -12.76 -4.27 21.25
C ARG A 355 -12.52 -2.89 21.87
N PRO A 356 -12.56 -1.79 21.09
CA PRO A 356 -13.04 -1.67 19.71
C PRO A 356 -11.98 -1.89 18.61
N ILE A 357 -10.72 -2.07 19.01
CA ILE A 357 -9.54 -2.07 18.13
C ILE A 357 -9.51 -3.28 17.17
N LYS A 358 -10.14 -4.40 17.54
CA LYS A 358 -10.26 -5.64 16.76
C LYS A 358 -10.57 -5.39 15.28
N SER A 359 -11.53 -4.53 14.98
CA SER A 359 -11.98 -4.25 13.60
C SER A 359 -10.89 -3.70 12.66
N LEU A 360 -9.82 -3.12 13.23
CA LEU A 360 -8.72 -2.53 12.45
C LEU A 360 -7.68 -3.57 12.02
N PHE A 361 -7.57 -4.69 12.73
CA PHE A 361 -6.44 -5.63 12.59
C PHE A 361 -6.85 -7.02 12.10
N VAL A 362 -8.13 -7.20 11.77
CA VAL A 362 -8.73 -8.49 11.47
C VAL A 362 -9.29 -8.50 10.04
N LEU A 363 -9.19 -9.64 9.37
CA LEU A 363 -9.75 -9.88 8.03
C LEU A 363 -11.25 -10.24 8.08
N GLN A 364 -11.88 -10.47 6.91
CA GLN A 364 -13.31 -10.82 6.84
C GLN A 364 -13.64 -12.16 7.52
N ASP A 365 -12.66 -13.06 7.63
CA ASP A 365 -12.75 -14.38 8.26
C ASP A 365 -12.45 -14.35 9.78
N ASP A 366 -12.40 -13.15 10.37
CA ASP A 366 -12.03 -12.93 11.76
C ASP A 366 -10.59 -13.36 12.12
N SER A 367 -9.71 -13.53 11.11
CA SER A 367 -8.31 -13.94 11.31
C SER A 367 -7.35 -12.75 11.55
N ILE A 368 -6.43 -12.94 12.50
CA ILE A 368 -5.32 -11.99 12.83
C ILE A 368 -3.96 -12.45 12.25
N SER A 369 -3.91 -13.65 11.69
CA SER A 369 -2.67 -14.29 11.20
C SER A 369 -1.92 -13.41 10.20
N GLU A 370 -2.63 -12.76 9.28
CA GLU A 370 -2.04 -11.87 8.29
C GLU A 370 -1.43 -10.63 8.94
N TRP A 371 -2.11 -10.01 9.92
CA TRP A 371 -1.54 -8.88 10.67
C TRP A 371 -0.28 -9.28 11.42
N ARG A 372 -0.32 -10.39 12.17
CA ARG A 372 0.84 -10.92 12.89
C ARG A 372 2.00 -11.23 11.94
N PHE A 373 1.72 -11.87 10.81
CA PHE A 373 2.71 -12.16 9.78
C PHE A 373 3.36 -10.87 9.27
N ARG A 374 2.59 -9.89 8.81
CA ARG A 374 3.12 -8.62 8.26
C ARG A 374 3.90 -7.81 9.30
N TRP A 375 3.38 -7.72 10.52
CA TRP A 375 4.05 -7.05 11.63
C TRP A 375 5.39 -7.72 11.98
N SER A 376 5.42 -9.07 11.99
CA SER A 376 6.61 -9.83 12.36
C SER A 376 7.77 -9.65 11.37
N LEU A 377 7.49 -9.49 10.08
CA LEU A 377 8.54 -9.44 9.06
C LEU A 377 9.47 -8.23 9.20
N ASP A 378 8.93 -7.05 9.52
CA ASP A 378 9.67 -5.77 9.55
C ASP A 378 9.80 -5.20 10.97
N ARG A 379 9.73 -6.07 11.99
CA ARG A 379 9.56 -5.71 13.40
C ARG A 379 10.62 -4.73 13.97
N TYR A 380 11.83 -4.72 13.42
CA TYR A 380 12.93 -3.87 13.89
C TYR A 380 13.23 -2.68 12.97
N SER A 381 12.65 -2.63 11.76
CA SER A 381 13.04 -1.68 10.72
C SER A 381 12.85 -0.22 11.15
N VAL A 382 11.80 0.06 11.91
CA VAL A 382 11.51 1.39 12.47
C VAL A 382 12.48 1.75 13.59
N VAL A 383 12.79 0.79 14.47
CA VAL A 383 13.77 0.97 15.54
C VAL A 383 15.15 1.26 14.96
N TYR A 384 15.54 0.54 13.90
CA TYR A 384 16.78 0.83 13.16
C TYR A 384 16.80 2.27 12.64
N GLY A 385 15.67 2.79 12.14
CA GLY A 385 15.55 4.18 11.72
C GLY A 385 15.73 5.18 12.87
N MET A 386 15.10 4.92 14.02
CA MET A 386 15.23 5.78 15.20
C MET A 386 16.66 5.76 15.77
N VAL A 387 17.26 4.57 15.89
CA VAL A 387 18.63 4.39 16.38
C VAL A 387 19.63 5.03 15.42
N PHE A 388 19.45 4.87 14.11
CA PHE A 388 20.29 5.54 13.12
C PHE A 388 20.19 7.06 13.28
N GLY A 389 18.99 7.61 13.42
CA GLY A 389 18.79 9.04 13.69
C GLY A 389 19.52 9.51 14.96
N PHE A 390 19.43 8.74 16.04
CA PHE A 390 20.12 9.06 17.30
C PHE A 390 21.65 9.02 17.15
N VAL A 391 22.19 7.95 16.55
CA VAL A 391 23.63 7.79 16.30
C VAL A 391 24.16 8.90 15.39
N TYR A 392 23.39 9.28 14.36
CA TYR A 392 23.74 10.38 13.46
C TYR A 392 23.83 11.73 14.19
N GLU A 393 22.86 12.06 15.05
CA GLU A 393 22.91 13.30 15.83
C GLU A 393 24.06 13.30 16.86
N LEU A 394 24.38 12.15 17.45
CA LEU A 394 25.56 11.99 18.31
C LEU A 394 26.87 12.17 17.52
N ALA A 395 26.97 11.55 16.34
CA ALA A 395 28.15 11.64 15.49
C ALA A 395 28.41 13.08 15.04
N LYS A 396 27.35 13.86 14.76
CA LYS A 396 27.45 15.30 14.51
C LYS A 396 27.91 16.08 15.73
N LYS A 397 27.33 15.82 16.90
CA LYS A 397 27.70 16.51 18.15
C LYS A 397 29.17 16.30 18.52
N TYR A 398 29.69 15.08 18.38
CA TYR A 398 31.09 14.76 18.64
C TYR A 398 32.03 15.08 17.47
N LYS A 399 31.53 15.74 16.41
CA LYS A 399 32.30 16.10 15.20
C LYS A 399 32.98 14.91 14.51
N PHE A 400 32.42 13.71 14.64
CA PHE A 400 32.83 12.56 13.83
C PHE A 400 32.35 12.67 12.39
N ILE A 401 31.24 13.40 12.18
CA ILE A 401 30.62 13.65 10.89
C ILE A 401 30.52 15.17 10.71
N ASP A 402 30.99 15.66 9.56
CA ASP A 402 30.76 17.03 9.11
C ASP A 402 29.94 17.03 7.82
N ASP A 403 28.69 17.49 7.92
CA ASP A 403 27.76 17.61 6.81
C ASP A 403 27.42 19.09 6.52
N SER A 404 28.25 20.03 7.00
CA SER A 404 28.07 21.46 6.74
C SER A 404 28.48 21.87 5.32
N ASN A 405 29.37 21.09 4.70
CA ASN A 405 29.96 21.40 3.41
C ASN A 405 29.59 20.36 2.33
N ASN A 406 29.88 20.69 1.07
CA ASN A 406 29.73 19.80 -0.09
C ASN A 406 30.85 18.73 -0.19
N GLU A 407 31.75 18.69 0.79
CA GLU A 407 32.83 17.71 0.83
C GLU A 407 32.35 16.34 1.31
N ASN A 408 33.25 15.35 1.25
CA ASN A 408 32.97 14.03 1.79
C ASN A 408 32.67 14.11 3.29
N LEU A 409 31.78 13.24 3.76
CA LEU A 409 31.33 13.21 5.16
C LEU A 409 32.47 12.97 6.16
N PHE A 410 33.53 12.31 5.69
CA PHE A 410 34.73 11.99 6.45
C PHE A 410 35.99 12.33 5.64
N SER A 411 37.18 12.10 6.22
CA SER A 411 38.43 12.20 5.47
C SER A 411 38.39 11.33 4.19
N ARG A 412 39.13 11.73 3.16
CA ARG A 412 39.06 11.09 1.83
C ARG A 412 39.33 9.58 1.89
N ILE A 413 40.34 9.15 2.65
CA ILE A 413 40.71 7.72 2.80
C ILE A 413 39.60 6.96 3.53
N PHE A 414 39.12 7.52 4.65
CA PHE A 414 38.07 6.88 5.44
C PHE A 414 36.75 6.81 4.67
N SER A 415 36.42 7.85 3.90
CA SER A 415 35.24 7.88 3.03
C SER A 415 35.26 6.75 1.99
N SER A 416 36.39 6.55 1.31
CA SER A 416 36.54 5.43 0.35
C SER A 416 36.39 4.07 1.03
N PHE A 417 36.95 3.90 2.24
CA PHE A 417 36.81 2.68 3.03
C PHE A 417 35.36 2.42 3.44
N VAL A 418 34.65 3.44 3.93
CA VAL A 418 33.24 3.34 4.33
C VAL A 418 32.34 3.03 3.14
N VAL A 419 32.59 3.63 1.97
CA VAL A 419 31.86 3.32 0.73
C VAL A 419 32.12 1.88 0.29
N PHE A 420 33.37 1.40 0.38
CA PHE A 420 33.71 0.01 0.08
C PHE A 420 32.99 -0.98 1.02
N LEU A 421 32.95 -0.70 2.33
CA LEU A 421 32.15 -1.47 3.28
C LEU A 421 30.66 -1.44 2.94
N GLY A 422 30.14 -0.29 2.50
CA GLY A 422 28.78 -0.16 1.97
C GLY A 422 28.52 -1.13 0.81
N LEU A 423 29.42 -1.15 -0.19
CA LEU A 423 29.32 -2.05 -1.35
C LEU A 423 29.39 -3.52 -0.96
N LEU A 424 30.29 -3.89 -0.04
CA LEU A 424 30.35 -5.25 0.50
C LEU A 424 29.05 -5.64 1.24
N GLY A 425 28.48 -4.73 2.03
CA GLY A 425 27.22 -4.96 2.72
C GLY A 425 26.04 -5.18 1.76
N LEU A 426 25.90 -4.39 0.68
CA LEU A 426 24.90 -4.66 -0.36
C LEU A 426 25.16 -6.00 -1.06
N GLY A 427 26.42 -6.26 -1.46
CA GLY A 427 26.81 -7.50 -2.14
C GLY A 427 26.51 -8.74 -1.31
N SER A 428 26.86 -8.72 -0.01
CA SER A 428 26.58 -9.81 0.93
C SER A 428 25.08 -10.09 1.09
N TYR A 429 24.24 -9.06 1.14
CA TYR A 429 22.79 -9.24 1.20
C TYR A 429 22.26 -9.88 -0.09
N VAL A 430 22.71 -9.39 -1.26
CA VAL A 430 22.33 -9.98 -2.55
C VAL A 430 22.74 -11.46 -2.62
N ILE A 431 23.97 -11.79 -2.24
CA ILE A 431 24.45 -13.18 -2.19
C ILE A 431 23.56 -14.01 -1.25
N PHE A 432 23.24 -13.50 -0.06
CA PHE A 432 22.31 -14.16 0.87
C PHE A 432 20.94 -14.44 0.21
N THR A 433 20.39 -13.51 -0.59
CA THR A 433 19.11 -13.74 -1.26
C THR A 433 19.14 -14.85 -2.31
N PHE A 434 20.30 -15.11 -2.93
CA PHE A 434 20.47 -16.24 -3.86
C PHE A 434 20.75 -17.57 -3.15
N LEU A 435 21.40 -17.53 -1.99
CA LEU A 435 21.68 -18.72 -1.19
C LEU A 435 20.47 -19.22 -0.38
N CYS A 436 19.45 -18.38 -0.21
CA CYS A 436 18.29 -18.72 0.59
C CYS A 436 17.38 -19.74 -0.12
N LYS A 437 16.97 -20.79 0.60
CA LYS A 437 16.24 -21.93 0.02
C LYS A 437 14.73 -21.68 -0.11
N ASN A 438 14.10 -21.19 0.95
CA ASN A 438 12.65 -21.10 1.08
C ASN A 438 12.19 -19.78 1.70
N LYS A 439 11.03 -19.25 1.26
CA LYS A 439 10.44 -17.99 1.76
C LYS A 439 10.34 -17.93 3.28
N VAL A 440 9.94 -19.03 3.91
CA VAL A 440 9.73 -19.10 5.38
C VAL A 440 11.03 -18.82 6.13
N GLU A 441 12.11 -19.50 5.75
CA GLU A 441 13.43 -19.33 6.36
C GLU A 441 13.99 -17.93 6.08
N CYS A 442 13.91 -17.45 4.84
CA CYS A 442 14.41 -16.12 4.50
C CYS A 442 13.68 -15.01 5.27
N ASN A 443 12.37 -15.15 5.46
CA ASN A 443 11.54 -14.20 6.20
C ASN A 443 11.94 -14.11 7.69
N GLN A 444 12.40 -15.21 8.29
CA GLN A 444 12.87 -15.21 9.69
C GLN A 444 14.16 -14.39 9.85
N PHE A 445 15.12 -14.57 8.94
CA PHE A 445 16.38 -13.84 8.97
C PHE A 445 16.25 -12.38 8.50
N HIS A 446 15.29 -12.09 7.62
CA HIS A 446 15.07 -10.76 7.04
C HIS A 446 15.02 -9.65 8.10
N SER A 447 14.24 -9.84 9.17
CA SER A 447 14.04 -8.81 10.19
C SER A 447 15.33 -8.38 10.90
N TYR A 448 16.34 -9.27 10.93
CA TYR A 448 17.64 -9.00 11.56
C TYR A 448 18.66 -8.46 10.53
N LEU A 449 18.68 -9.05 9.33
CA LEU A 449 19.66 -8.72 8.31
C LEU A 449 19.33 -7.44 7.53
N THR A 450 18.07 -6.97 7.54
CA THR A 450 17.64 -5.83 6.71
C THR A 450 18.37 -4.51 7.04
N ILE A 451 18.96 -4.36 8.24
CA ILE A 451 19.74 -3.17 8.57
C ILE A 451 20.99 -3.04 7.67
N VAL A 452 21.60 -4.16 7.27
CA VAL A 452 22.83 -4.19 6.47
C VAL A 452 22.63 -3.49 5.13
N PRO A 453 21.70 -3.92 4.24
CA PRO A 453 21.51 -3.25 2.96
C PRO A 453 21.01 -1.80 3.11
N ILE A 454 20.20 -1.51 4.14
CA ILE A 454 19.68 -0.14 4.38
C ILE A 454 20.83 0.82 4.73
N VAL A 455 21.65 0.48 5.71
CA VAL A 455 22.79 1.32 6.12
C VAL A 455 23.81 1.40 5.00
N SER A 456 24.11 0.28 4.32
CA SER A 456 24.99 0.27 3.15
C SER A 456 24.54 1.24 2.06
N PHE A 457 23.24 1.25 1.74
CA PHE A 457 22.66 2.19 0.79
C PHE A 457 22.88 3.65 1.25
N ILE A 458 22.58 3.95 2.51
CA ILE A 458 22.79 5.30 3.05
C ILE A 458 24.26 5.73 2.94
N LEU A 459 25.20 4.85 3.30
CA LEU A 459 26.63 5.14 3.25
C LEU A 459 27.11 5.43 1.82
N ILE A 460 26.72 4.61 0.85
CA ILE A 460 27.12 4.80 -0.56
C ILE A 460 26.64 6.15 -1.08
N PHE A 461 25.39 6.53 -0.80
CA PHE A 461 24.77 7.73 -1.37
C PHE A 461 25.02 9.02 -0.58
N ASN A 462 25.43 8.96 0.68
CA ASN A 462 25.62 10.15 1.53
C ASN A 462 27.08 10.45 1.91
N VAL A 463 27.97 9.45 1.87
CA VAL A 463 29.39 9.69 2.23
C VAL A 463 30.11 10.53 1.17
N PRO A 464 30.01 10.22 -0.14
CA PRO A 464 30.60 11.06 -1.17
C PRO A 464 29.80 12.37 -1.33
N GLY A 465 30.46 13.53 -1.17
CA GLY A 465 29.78 14.83 -1.22
C GLY A 465 29.09 15.12 -2.56
N TRP A 466 29.68 14.66 -3.67
CA TRP A 466 29.12 14.80 -5.03
C TRP A 466 27.84 14.00 -5.28
N LEU A 467 27.64 12.90 -4.54
CA LEU A 467 26.44 12.08 -4.62
C LEU A 467 25.40 12.55 -3.60
N ARG A 468 25.85 13.09 -2.46
CA ARG A 468 24.98 13.69 -1.43
C ARG A 468 24.24 14.93 -1.93
N THR A 469 24.87 15.72 -2.80
CA THR A 469 24.35 17.00 -3.32
C THR A 469 23.63 16.86 -4.67
N LYS A 470 23.35 15.63 -5.09
CA LYS A 470 22.58 15.34 -6.30
C LYS A 470 21.39 14.45 -5.98
N TYR A 471 20.29 14.67 -6.69
CA TYR A 471 19.09 13.86 -6.55
C TYR A 471 18.33 13.79 -7.87
N SER A 472 17.57 12.73 -8.11
CA SER A 472 16.67 12.63 -9.26
C SER A 472 15.34 13.35 -8.97
N SER A 473 15.05 14.43 -9.71
CA SER A 473 13.79 15.17 -9.56
C SER A 473 12.58 14.35 -10.02
N PHE A 474 12.79 13.47 -11.01
CA PHE A 474 11.81 12.48 -11.45
C PHE A 474 11.41 11.54 -10.30
N PHE A 475 12.37 10.89 -9.65
CA PHE A 475 12.06 10.01 -8.53
C PHE A 475 11.51 10.79 -7.34
N ALA A 476 12.05 11.96 -7.02
CA ALA A 476 11.54 12.79 -5.93
C ALA A 476 10.06 13.18 -6.13
N TRP A 477 9.63 13.40 -7.38
CA TRP A 477 8.22 13.65 -7.69
C TRP A 477 7.34 12.43 -7.36
N PHE A 478 7.74 11.23 -7.80
CA PHE A 478 7.05 9.99 -7.44
C PHE A 478 7.04 9.72 -5.93
N GLY A 479 8.11 10.11 -5.23
CA GLY A 479 8.21 10.02 -3.77
C GLY A 479 7.18 10.85 -3.02
N LYS A 480 6.82 12.03 -3.55
CA LYS A 480 5.82 12.91 -2.94
C LYS A 480 4.39 12.34 -2.99
N ILE A 481 4.13 11.47 -3.96
CA ILE A 481 2.83 10.80 -4.20
C ILE A 481 2.89 9.28 -3.97
N SER A 482 3.93 8.79 -3.28
CA SER A 482 4.24 7.36 -3.22
C SER A 482 3.15 6.54 -2.52
N LEU A 483 2.52 7.11 -1.50
CA LEU A 483 1.44 6.47 -0.75
C LEU A 483 0.20 6.29 -1.62
N GLU A 484 -0.20 7.35 -2.33
CA GLU A 484 -1.36 7.34 -3.22
C GLU A 484 -1.16 6.36 -4.37
N LEU A 485 0.05 6.29 -4.93
CA LEU A 485 0.42 5.27 -5.91
C LEU A 485 0.32 3.86 -5.34
N PHE A 486 0.85 3.63 -4.14
CA PHE A 486 0.82 2.32 -3.51
C PHE A 486 -0.62 1.82 -3.28
N ILE A 487 -1.51 2.69 -2.83
CA ILE A 487 -2.89 2.32 -2.52
C ILE A 487 -3.72 2.20 -3.81
N SER A 488 -3.58 3.15 -4.72
CA SER A 488 -4.38 3.19 -5.96
C SER A 488 -4.08 2.00 -6.89
N GLN A 489 -2.90 1.38 -6.78
CA GLN A 489 -2.53 0.24 -7.61
C GLN A 489 -3.50 -0.94 -7.44
N TYR A 490 -4.11 -1.11 -6.27
CA TYR A 490 -4.93 -2.28 -5.93
C TYR A 490 -6.15 -2.44 -6.84
N HIS A 491 -6.69 -1.32 -7.34
CA HIS A 491 -7.99 -1.29 -8.02
C HIS A 491 -7.98 -0.54 -9.36
N ILE A 492 -6.94 0.25 -9.66
CA ILE A 492 -6.82 0.96 -10.95
C ILE A 492 -5.87 0.22 -11.89
N TRP A 493 -4.76 -0.29 -11.36
CA TRP A 493 -3.73 -0.94 -12.17
C TRP A 493 -3.83 -2.46 -12.08
N LEU A 494 -4.08 -2.95 -10.87
CA LEU A 494 -4.51 -4.30 -10.57
C LEU A 494 -6.03 -4.35 -10.47
N ALA A 495 -6.60 -5.51 -10.71
CA ALA A 495 -8.03 -5.76 -10.61
C ALA A 495 -8.31 -7.12 -9.96
N ALA A 496 -9.58 -7.38 -9.63
CA ALA A 496 -10.03 -8.58 -8.95
C ALA A 496 -9.25 -8.82 -7.65
N ASP A 497 -9.25 -7.83 -6.76
CA ASP A 497 -8.53 -7.87 -5.48
C ASP A 497 -7.03 -8.20 -5.63
N THR A 498 -6.38 -7.61 -6.62
CA THR A 498 -4.95 -7.78 -6.97
C THR A 498 -4.56 -9.07 -7.67
N HIS A 499 -5.50 -9.94 -8.02
CA HIS A 499 -5.19 -11.18 -8.74
C HIS A 499 -4.96 -10.95 -10.24
N GLY A 500 -5.65 -9.97 -10.82
CA GLY A 500 -5.54 -9.61 -12.24
C GLY A 500 -4.91 -8.25 -12.51
N VAL A 501 -4.75 -7.94 -13.79
CA VAL A 501 -4.32 -6.65 -14.35
C VAL A 501 -5.45 -6.07 -15.18
N LEU A 502 -5.72 -4.78 -15.04
CA LEU A 502 -6.78 -4.10 -15.78
C LEU A 502 -6.41 -3.95 -17.26
N VAL A 503 -7.36 -4.25 -18.14
CA VAL A 503 -7.24 -4.13 -19.60
C VAL A 503 -8.31 -3.18 -20.14
N LEU A 504 -7.86 -1.98 -20.51
CA LEU A 504 -8.66 -0.96 -21.17
C LEU A 504 -8.65 -1.12 -22.70
N ILE A 505 -7.53 -1.56 -23.27
CA ILE A 505 -7.38 -1.80 -24.71
C ILE A 505 -7.03 -3.27 -24.93
N PRO A 506 -8.01 -4.10 -25.30
CA PRO A 506 -7.78 -5.49 -25.66
C PRO A 506 -6.76 -5.62 -26.80
N SER A 507 -6.04 -6.74 -26.84
CA SER A 507 -5.09 -7.13 -27.91
C SER A 507 -3.81 -6.29 -28.06
N TYR A 508 -3.68 -5.14 -27.37
CA TYR A 508 -2.48 -4.30 -27.41
C TYR A 508 -1.86 -4.13 -26.00
N PRO A 509 -1.13 -5.14 -25.48
CA PRO A 509 -0.68 -5.15 -24.07
C PRO A 509 0.26 -3.99 -23.71
N VAL A 510 1.18 -3.63 -24.59
CA VAL A 510 2.13 -2.52 -24.33
C VAL A 510 1.39 -1.18 -24.27
N LEU A 511 0.49 -0.93 -25.23
CA LEU A 511 -0.31 0.29 -25.26
C LEU A 511 -1.25 0.38 -24.04
N ASN A 512 -1.85 -0.76 -23.66
CA ASN A 512 -2.66 -0.87 -22.45
C ASN A 512 -1.85 -0.48 -21.20
N VAL A 513 -0.64 -1.02 -21.03
CA VAL A 513 0.22 -0.68 -19.88
C VAL A 513 0.58 0.82 -19.89
N ILE A 514 0.89 1.42 -21.03
CA ILE A 514 1.21 2.85 -21.12
C ILE A 514 0.01 3.72 -20.71
N ILE A 515 -1.17 3.45 -21.27
CA ILE A 515 -2.37 4.26 -21.01
C ILE A 515 -2.87 4.07 -19.58
N THR A 516 -2.95 2.82 -19.11
CA THR A 516 -3.35 2.54 -17.72
C THR A 516 -2.38 3.18 -16.74
N SER A 517 -1.07 3.12 -16.99
CA SER A 517 -0.06 3.79 -16.14
C SER A 517 -0.22 5.30 -16.14
N PHE A 518 -0.48 5.93 -17.29
CA PHE A 518 -0.72 7.37 -17.37
C PHE A 518 -1.95 7.79 -16.56
N ILE A 519 -3.10 7.13 -16.76
CA ILE A 519 -4.34 7.40 -16.02
C ILE A 519 -4.12 7.19 -14.52
N PHE A 520 -3.48 6.08 -14.14
CA PHE A 520 -3.14 5.73 -12.77
C PHE A 520 -2.31 6.82 -12.08
N ILE A 521 -1.23 7.28 -12.73
CA ILE A 521 -0.35 8.33 -12.20
C ILE A 521 -1.10 9.66 -12.06
N CYS A 522 -1.90 10.05 -13.05
CA CYS A 522 -2.72 11.26 -12.98
C CYS A 522 -3.71 11.22 -11.81
N ILE A 523 -4.37 10.06 -11.61
CA ILE A 523 -5.32 9.87 -10.51
C ILE A 523 -4.60 9.95 -9.16
N SER A 524 -3.45 9.26 -8.98
CA SER A 524 -2.69 9.32 -7.73
C SER A 524 -2.23 10.75 -7.41
N HIS A 525 -1.82 11.52 -8.41
CA HIS A 525 -1.46 12.93 -8.24
C HIS A 525 -2.66 13.79 -7.80
N GLU A 526 -3.83 13.63 -8.43
CA GLU A 526 -5.02 14.38 -8.03
C GLU A 526 -5.51 13.97 -6.63
N ILE A 527 -5.45 12.68 -6.26
CA ILE A 527 -5.77 12.22 -4.90
C ILE A 527 -4.83 12.87 -3.87
N SER A 528 -3.54 13.01 -4.17
CA SER A 528 -2.60 13.63 -3.24
C SER A 528 -2.93 15.11 -2.99
N LYS A 529 -3.32 15.85 -4.05
CA LYS A 529 -3.80 17.22 -3.92
C LYS A 529 -5.09 17.31 -3.11
N ILE A 530 -6.06 16.43 -3.39
CA ILE A 530 -7.34 16.37 -2.67
C ILE A 530 -7.11 16.10 -1.18
N THR A 531 -6.28 15.10 -0.87
CA THR A 531 -5.92 14.77 0.52
C THR A 531 -5.27 15.95 1.22
N GLY A 532 -4.35 16.65 0.54
CA GLY A 532 -3.72 17.86 1.07
C GLY A 532 -4.68 19.02 1.31
N ALA A 533 -5.68 19.21 0.44
CA ALA A 533 -6.72 20.23 0.61
C ALA A 533 -7.66 19.87 1.77
N LEU A 534 -8.14 18.63 1.83
CA LEU A 534 -9.05 18.15 2.87
C LEU A 534 -8.39 18.11 4.25
N THR A 535 -7.10 17.77 4.35
CA THR A 535 -6.37 17.73 5.63
C THR A 535 -6.40 19.08 6.34
N LYS A 536 -6.25 20.19 5.60
CA LYS A 536 -6.25 21.55 6.16
C LYS A 536 -7.59 21.92 6.82
N HIS A 537 -8.68 21.40 6.29
CA HIS A 537 -10.04 21.70 6.75
C HIS A 537 -10.55 20.68 7.77
N ALA A 538 -10.19 19.40 7.60
CA ALA A 538 -10.55 18.32 8.51
C ALA A 538 -9.82 18.43 9.84
N ILE A 539 -8.55 18.86 9.82
CA ILE A 539 -7.69 18.96 10.99
C ILE A 539 -7.22 20.41 11.13
N PRO A 540 -8.04 21.28 11.75
CA PRO A 540 -7.65 22.65 12.05
C PRO A 540 -6.64 22.68 13.21
N SER A 541 -5.77 23.70 13.22
CA SER A 541 -4.77 23.90 14.28
C SER A 541 -5.38 24.23 15.64
N GLU A 542 -6.60 24.76 15.65
CA GLU A 542 -7.33 25.08 16.88
C GLU A 542 -7.92 23.83 17.55
N TRP A 543 -7.58 23.60 18.81
CA TRP A 543 -8.04 22.43 19.58
C TRP A 543 -9.56 22.26 19.62
N LYS A 544 -10.32 23.36 19.81
CA LYS A 544 -11.79 23.32 19.87
C LYS A 544 -12.39 22.86 18.53
N ALA A 545 -11.87 23.39 17.42
CA ALA A 545 -12.32 23.02 16.09
C ALA A 545 -11.90 21.58 15.73
N LEU A 546 -10.70 21.16 16.18
CA LEU A 546 -10.22 19.79 16.01
C LEU A 546 -11.11 18.79 16.75
N LEU A 547 -11.43 19.07 18.02
CA LEU A 547 -12.30 18.23 18.83
C LEU A 547 -13.70 18.13 18.23
N ARG A 548 -14.27 19.25 17.78
CA ARG A 548 -15.56 19.26 17.07
C ARG A 548 -15.53 18.35 15.84
N ASN A 549 -14.52 18.50 14.98
CA ASN A 549 -14.40 17.69 13.77
C ASN A 549 -14.18 16.20 14.08
N PHE A 550 -13.41 15.90 15.14
CA PHE A 550 -13.21 14.53 15.62
C PHE A 550 -14.52 13.90 16.12
N ILE A 551 -15.32 14.64 16.90
CA ILE A 551 -16.64 14.16 17.35
C ILE A 551 -17.55 13.89 16.15
N ILE A 552 -17.59 14.79 15.15
CA ILE A 552 -18.37 14.59 13.92
C ILE A 552 -17.91 13.33 13.19
N PHE A 553 -16.60 13.13 13.04
CA PHE A 553 -16.03 11.93 12.41
C PHE A 553 -16.43 10.65 13.16
N CYS A 554 -16.33 10.64 14.49
CA CYS A 554 -16.77 9.51 15.31
C CYS A 554 -18.27 9.25 15.16
N LEU A 555 -19.12 10.29 15.13
CA LEU A 555 -20.56 10.14 14.92
C LEU A 555 -20.91 9.56 13.55
N ILE A 556 -20.16 9.89 12.49
CA ILE A 556 -20.34 9.32 11.15
C ILE A 556 -19.92 7.85 11.11
N LEU A 557 -18.83 7.49 11.82
CA LEU A 557 -18.34 6.12 11.88
C LEU A 557 -19.18 5.21 12.76
N LEU A 558 -19.82 5.74 13.80
CA LEU A 558 -20.51 4.95 14.81
C LEU A 558 -21.64 4.06 14.24
N PRO A 559 -22.52 4.53 13.33
CA PRO A 559 -23.49 3.68 12.64
C PRO A 559 -22.84 2.55 11.82
N VAL A 560 -21.70 2.82 11.18
CA VAL A 560 -20.95 1.82 10.41
C VAL A 560 -20.34 0.78 11.34
N CYS A 561 -19.78 1.22 12.48
CA CYS A 561 -19.25 0.33 13.50
C CYS A 561 -20.34 -0.57 14.12
N ILE A 562 -21.56 -0.05 14.31
CA ILE A 562 -22.70 -0.83 14.81
C ILE A 562 -23.20 -1.82 13.74
N SER A 563 -23.38 -1.38 12.50
CA SER A 563 -23.87 -2.26 11.42
C SER A 563 -22.92 -3.42 11.11
N HIS A 564 -21.62 -3.25 11.34
CA HIS A 564 -20.61 -4.29 11.20
C HIS A 564 -20.32 -5.05 12.51
N GLY A 565 -21.11 -4.84 13.57
CA GLY A 565 -20.97 -5.58 14.84
C GLY A 565 -19.69 -5.29 15.63
N VAL A 566 -18.99 -4.18 15.32
CA VAL A 566 -17.77 -3.74 16.01
C VAL A 566 -18.09 -3.21 17.42
N LEU A 567 -19.24 -2.53 17.55
CA LEU A 567 -19.81 -2.09 18.82
C LEU A 567 -21.14 -2.82 19.01
N SER A 568 -21.19 -3.77 19.94
CA SER A 568 -22.45 -4.30 20.45
C SER A 568 -22.97 -3.31 21.49
N ILE A 569 -24.06 -2.62 21.18
CA ILE A 569 -24.86 -1.88 22.17
C ILE A 569 -25.78 -2.88 22.86
#